data_AF-E9E447-F1
#
_entry.id   AF-E9E447-F1
#
_cell.length_a   1.000
_cell.length_b   1.000
_cell.length_c   1.000
_cell.angle_alpha   90.00
_cell.angle_beta   90.00
_cell.angle_gamma   90.00
#
_symmetry.space_group_name_H-M   'P 1'
#
loop_
_entity.id
_entity.type
_entity.pdbx_description
1 polymer ?
#
loop_
_entity_poly.entity_id
_entity_poly.type
_entity_poly.pdbx_seq_one_letter_code
_entity_poly.pdbx_strand_id
1 'polypeptide(L)'
;MSTIASPRDPATPLRRLPSGTPTSSGRPSLETGRPGVTPPAPDTPSQPPAAAAPKRSNRAALREYYKLRAPRIEVAGSEVPASDLDAPDFNAAEYVARVVGNSGLEDMLRLYTQVVAEVRALDAEKKALVYDNYSKLIAATETIRKMRANMDPLNPMASTLDPAIAQIYSQASSIREKLRESVPAPDSEEGRRREAERRRQRTRELAVEVLATPQKLRDLVKEGKMQEAKRQWEMPKRLLVAWKEMGVGGDEVQQVIDEGDAVFKPVPDLPQRTSRDDQ
;
A
#
# COMPACT_ATOMS: atom_id res chain seq x y z
N MET A 1 62.65 39.09 -13.81
CA MET A 1 62.46 39.57 -12.42
C MET A 1 61.72 38.50 -11.64
N SER A 2 62.39 38.03 -10.57
CA SER A 2 61.89 37.38 -9.35
C SER A 2 60.99 36.13 -9.40
N THR A 3 61.62 35.04 -8.99
CA THR A 3 61.13 33.89 -8.21
C THR A 3 60.39 34.29 -6.92
N ILE A 4 59.46 33.45 -6.43
CA ILE A 4 59.52 32.79 -5.09
C ILE A 4 58.24 31.96 -4.86
N ALA A 5 58.47 30.68 -4.60
CA ALA A 5 57.53 29.74 -3.99
C ALA A 5 57.57 29.86 -2.47
N SER A 6 56.44 29.66 -1.79
CA SER A 6 56.38 28.89 -0.52
C SER A 6 54.96 28.68 0.01
N PRO A 7 54.76 27.61 0.82
CA PRO A 7 53.53 26.84 0.86
C PRO A 7 52.75 27.02 2.17
N ARG A 8 51.54 26.47 2.16
CA ARG A 8 50.58 26.43 3.28
C ARG A 8 51.07 25.42 4.35
N ASP A 9 51.24 25.90 5.58
CA ASP A 9 51.54 25.09 6.77
C ASP A 9 50.43 24.07 7.11
N PRO A 10 50.77 22.85 7.55
CA PRO A 10 49.91 22.00 8.36
C PRO A 10 50.47 21.84 9.78
N ALA A 11 49.89 22.56 10.74
CA ALA A 11 50.13 22.29 12.16
C ALA A 11 49.21 21.17 12.66
N THR A 12 49.84 20.14 13.22
CA THR A 12 49.25 18.92 13.78
C THR A 12 49.01 19.06 15.30
N PRO A 13 48.79 17.99 16.09
CA PRO A 13 47.59 17.75 16.91
C PRO A 13 47.85 17.97 18.42
N LEU A 14 46.88 17.70 19.31
CA LEU A 14 47.06 17.00 20.62
C LEU A 14 45.83 17.09 21.57
N ARG A 15 45.30 15.90 21.92
CA ARG A 15 45.16 15.33 23.29
C ARG A 15 44.16 15.90 24.34
N ARG A 16 43.00 15.20 24.44
CA ARG A 16 42.47 14.34 25.56
C ARG A 16 42.16 14.90 26.99
N LEU A 17 40.96 14.51 27.48
CA LEU A 17 40.48 14.09 28.85
C LEU A 17 39.29 14.93 29.44
N PRO A 18 38.53 14.49 30.48
CA PRO A 18 37.49 13.43 30.48
C PRO A 18 36.17 13.79 31.27
N SER A 19 35.20 12.87 31.28
CA SER A 19 34.23 12.54 32.38
C SER A 19 33.18 13.57 32.85
N GLY A 20 31.89 13.18 32.77
CA GLY A 20 30.86 13.65 33.69
C GLY A 20 29.42 13.64 33.17
N THR A 21 28.75 12.49 33.09
CA THR A 21 27.28 12.41 32.94
C THR A 21 26.66 11.76 34.18
N PRO A 22 25.86 12.47 34.98
CA PRO A 22 24.99 11.82 35.95
C PRO A 22 23.68 11.35 35.29
N THR A 23 23.47 10.05 35.41
CA THR A 23 22.19 9.35 35.56
C THR A 23 21.12 10.18 36.28
N SER A 24 19.91 10.27 35.71
CA SER A 24 18.66 10.19 36.48
C SER A 24 17.49 9.83 35.57
N SER A 25 16.85 8.72 35.92
CA SER A 25 15.63 8.17 35.37
C SER A 25 14.40 8.86 35.99
N GLY A 26 13.31 8.97 35.23
CA GLY A 26 12.04 9.46 35.77
C GLY A 26 10.94 9.63 34.71
N ARG A 27 10.56 8.54 34.04
CA ARG A 27 9.27 8.48 33.33
C ARG A 27 8.18 8.05 34.31
N PRO A 28 6.96 8.57 34.19
CA PRO A 28 5.76 7.80 34.51
C PRO A 28 4.94 7.59 33.24
N SER A 29 4.82 6.32 32.83
CA SER A 29 3.78 5.83 31.92
C SER A 29 2.48 5.68 32.70
N LEU A 30 1.36 6.17 32.15
CA LEU A 30 0.03 5.79 32.61
C LEU A 30 -0.74 5.21 31.42
N GLU A 31 -0.91 3.89 31.45
CA GLU A 31 -1.68 3.10 30.50
C GLU A 31 -3.03 2.82 31.17
N THR A 32 -4.17 3.12 30.52
CA THR A 32 -5.48 2.69 31.01
C THR A 32 -6.43 2.46 29.83
N GLY A 33 -6.89 1.21 29.71
CA GLY A 33 -8.27 0.91 29.31
C GLY A 33 -8.54 0.47 27.87
N ARG A 34 -8.37 -0.84 27.60
CA ARG A 34 -9.20 -1.59 26.64
C ARG A 34 -10.65 -1.69 27.16
N PRO A 35 -11.67 -1.72 26.29
CA PRO A 35 -12.28 -3.00 25.86
C PRO A 35 -12.65 -2.93 24.35
N GLY A 36 -13.06 -3.94 23.59
CA GLY A 36 -13.49 -5.33 23.75
C GLY A 36 -14.08 -5.71 22.37
N VAL A 37 -13.82 -6.91 21.85
CA VAL A 37 -14.16 -7.33 20.48
C VAL A 37 -15.31 -8.35 20.54
N THR A 38 -16.42 -8.10 19.81
CA THR A 38 -17.44 -9.08 19.36
C THR A 38 -18.33 -8.45 18.23
N PRO A 39 -19.05 -9.24 17.39
CA PRO A 39 -19.08 -9.11 15.90
C PRO A 39 -20.33 -8.44 15.27
N PRO A 40 -20.41 -8.29 13.90
CA PRO A 40 -21.32 -7.35 13.22
C PRO A 40 -22.60 -7.94 12.55
N ALA A 41 -23.52 -7.02 12.22
CA ALA A 41 -24.59 -7.00 11.18
C ALA A 41 -26.06 -7.30 11.59
N PRO A 42 -27.11 -6.83 10.86
CA PRO A 42 -27.30 -5.58 10.08
C PRO A 42 -28.70 -4.88 10.22
N ASP A 43 -28.81 -3.71 9.56
CA ASP A 43 -30.00 -3.08 8.89
C ASP A 43 -30.95 -2.03 9.53
N THR A 44 -31.00 -0.88 8.81
CA THR A 44 -32.11 0.04 8.45
C THR A 44 -32.47 1.31 9.29
N PRO A 45 -32.99 2.39 8.62
CA PRO A 45 -32.62 3.80 8.89
C PRO A 45 -33.79 4.71 9.30
N SER A 46 -33.52 5.85 9.94
CA SER A 46 -34.42 7.03 9.90
C SER A 46 -33.88 8.31 10.57
N GLN A 47 -33.71 9.34 9.73
CA GLN A 47 -33.89 10.80 9.92
C GLN A 47 -32.94 11.69 10.77
N PRO A 48 -32.77 12.98 10.35
CA PRO A 48 -31.83 13.95 10.92
C PRO A 48 -32.49 14.94 11.89
N PRO A 49 -31.68 15.73 12.62
CA PRO A 49 -31.97 17.16 12.71
C PRO A 49 -30.75 18.05 12.45
N ALA A 50 -31.05 19.24 11.91
CA ALA A 50 -30.11 20.26 11.50
C ALA A 50 -29.38 20.93 12.68
N ALA A 51 -28.09 21.26 12.48
CA ALA A 51 -27.41 22.35 13.17
C ALA A 51 -26.33 22.94 12.27
N ALA A 52 -26.42 24.26 12.04
CA ALA A 52 -25.49 25.02 11.24
C ALA A 52 -24.16 25.26 11.97
N ALA A 53 -23.09 25.23 11.17
CA ALA A 53 -21.76 25.84 11.35
C ALA A 53 -20.67 25.16 12.23
N PRO A 54 -19.77 24.40 11.57
CA PRO A 54 -18.34 24.33 11.94
C PRO A 54 -17.41 24.88 10.83
N LYS A 55 -17.94 25.46 9.75
CA LYS A 55 -17.12 25.90 8.59
C LYS A 55 -16.30 27.16 8.85
N ARG A 56 -16.71 28.05 9.77
CA ARG A 56 -15.99 29.31 10.06
C ARG A 56 -14.76 29.10 10.94
N SER A 57 -14.81 28.21 11.94
CA SER A 57 -13.63 27.94 12.78
C SER A 57 -12.55 27.18 12.02
N ASN A 58 -12.93 26.21 11.17
CA ASN A 58 -11.96 25.54 10.28
C ASN A 58 -11.30 26.51 9.31
N ARG A 59 -12.06 27.48 8.77
CA ARG A 59 -11.47 28.53 7.92
C ARG A 59 -10.55 29.47 8.71
N ALA A 60 -10.83 29.71 9.99
CA ALA A 60 -9.96 30.51 10.86
C ALA A 60 -8.66 29.76 11.19
N ALA A 61 -8.76 28.49 11.60
CA ALA A 61 -7.62 27.63 11.89
C ALA A 61 -6.69 27.45 10.67
N LEU A 62 -7.27 27.27 9.48
CA LEU A 62 -6.49 27.22 8.24
C LEU A 62 -5.80 28.55 7.93
N ARG A 63 -6.48 29.68 8.17
CA ARG A 63 -5.87 31.01 7.97
C ARG A 63 -4.73 31.29 8.94
N GLU A 64 -4.82 30.79 10.17
CA GLU A 64 -3.76 30.88 11.18
C GLU A 64 -2.59 29.96 10.85
N TYR A 65 -2.86 28.72 10.43
CA TYR A 65 -1.83 27.75 10.01
C TYR A 65 -1.01 28.25 8.81
N TYR A 66 -1.67 28.88 7.83
CA TYR A 66 -1.02 29.43 6.63
C TYR A 66 -0.61 30.91 6.77
N LYS A 67 -0.74 31.51 7.96
CA LYS A 67 -0.37 32.92 8.24
C LYS A 67 -0.94 33.92 7.23
N LEU A 68 -2.17 33.72 6.76
CA LEU A 68 -2.82 34.56 5.74
C LEU A 68 -3.34 35.90 6.28
N ARG A 69 -2.87 36.35 7.46
CA ARG A 69 -3.19 37.65 8.04
C ARG A 69 -2.05 38.60 7.71
N ALA A 70 -2.38 39.76 7.13
CA ALA A 70 -1.42 40.84 6.90
C ALA A 70 -0.63 41.09 8.21
N PRO A 71 0.71 41.23 8.13
CA PRO A 71 1.54 41.20 9.32
C PRO A 71 1.37 42.51 10.07
N ARG A 72 0.50 42.51 11.09
CA ARG A 72 0.84 43.26 12.30
C ARG A 72 1.86 42.37 12.99
N ILE A 73 3.13 42.75 12.93
CA ILE A 73 4.21 42.07 13.66
C ILE A 73 4.01 42.44 15.13
N GLU A 74 2.93 41.96 15.73
CA GLU A 74 2.91 41.73 17.16
C GLU A 74 3.76 40.48 17.33
N VAL A 75 4.98 40.66 17.86
CA VAL A 75 5.88 39.56 18.20
C VAL A 75 5.19 38.78 19.31
N ALA A 76 4.32 37.84 18.93
CA ALA A 76 3.64 36.95 19.86
C ALA A 76 4.72 36.11 20.56
N GLY A 77 5.13 36.54 21.75
CA GLY A 77 6.21 35.94 22.54
C GLY A 77 7.42 36.83 22.84
N SER A 78 7.35 38.16 22.63
CA SER A 78 8.37 39.07 23.20
C SER A 78 8.31 39.04 24.73
N GLU A 79 9.46 38.92 25.38
CA GLU A 79 9.61 39.01 26.84
C GLU A 79 9.43 40.45 27.34
N VAL A 80 9.54 41.44 26.43
CA VAL A 80 9.30 42.85 26.71
C VAL A 80 7.86 43.22 26.33
N PRO A 81 7.03 43.65 27.29
CA PRO A 81 5.67 44.09 26.99
C PRO A 81 5.67 45.36 26.14
N ALA A 82 4.70 45.48 25.24
CA ALA A 82 4.51 46.69 24.45
C ALA A 82 4.26 47.89 25.37
N SER A 83 4.98 48.98 25.12
CA SER A 83 5.00 50.18 25.95
C SER A 83 4.42 51.38 25.20
N ASP A 84 3.94 52.38 25.93
CA ASP A 84 3.54 53.68 25.36
C ASP A 84 4.72 54.39 24.65
N LEU A 85 5.95 53.97 24.95
CA LEU A 85 7.17 54.37 24.26
C LEU A 85 7.22 53.91 22.79
N ASP A 86 6.43 52.90 22.43
CA ASP A 86 6.38 52.31 21.07
C ASP A 86 5.33 53.00 20.18
N ALA A 87 4.65 54.03 20.69
CA ALA A 87 3.64 54.77 19.95
C ALA A 87 4.27 55.52 18.75
N PRO A 88 3.63 55.53 17.57
CA PRO A 88 4.21 56.15 16.37
C PRO A 88 4.40 57.67 16.48
N ASP A 89 3.65 58.32 17.37
CA ASP A 89 3.68 59.75 17.71
C ASP A 89 4.46 60.05 19.00
N PHE A 90 5.25 59.09 19.50
CA PHE A 90 6.02 59.25 20.72
C PHE A 90 7.05 60.39 20.63
N ASN A 91 6.95 61.36 21.55
CA ASN A 91 7.91 62.46 21.69
C ASN A 91 8.82 62.25 22.92
N ALA A 92 10.07 61.87 22.67
CA ALA A 92 11.05 61.61 23.71
C ALA A 92 11.35 62.84 24.59
N ALA A 93 11.40 64.05 24.01
CA ALA A 93 11.76 65.26 24.74
C ALA A 93 10.65 65.65 25.74
N GLU A 94 9.39 65.58 25.31
CA GLU A 94 8.23 65.85 26.18
C GLU A 94 8.07 64.77 27.26
N TYR A 95 8.29 63.51 26.90
CA TYR A 95 8.25 62.40 27.84
C TYR A 95 9.30 62.55 28.94
N VAL A 96 10.56 62.84 28.59
CA VAL A 96 11.64 63.03 29.55
C VAL A 96 11.37 64.25 30.43
N ALA A 97 10.94 65.38 29.86
CA ALA A 97 10.60 66.57 30.63
C ALA A 97 9.48 66.29 31.66
N ARG A 98 8.46 65.53 31.27
CA ARG A 98 7.37 65.09 32.15
C ARG A 98 7.85 64.16 33.27
N VAL A 99 8.74 63.21 32.97
CA VAL A 99 9.30 62.28 33.97
C VAL A 99 10.21 63.02 34.95
N VAL A 100 11.09 63.90 34.47
CA VAL A 100 11.96 64.71 35.34
C VAL A 100 11.13 65.63 36.25
N GLY A 101 10.06 66.22 35.73
CA GLY A 101 9.23 67.18 36.47
C GLY A 101 8.29 66.55 37.50
N ASN A 102 7.86 65.30 37.30
CA ASN A 102 6.80 64.66 38.09
C ASN A 102 7.27 63.45 38.92
N SER A 103 8.49 62.96 38.72
CA SER A 103 9.01 61.74 39.37
C SER A 103 10.16 62.06 40.34
N GLY A 104 10.27 61.28 41.42
CA GLY A 104 11.41 61.35 42.32
C GLY A 104 12.67 60.71 41.72
N LEU A 105 13.85 61.01 42.27
CA LEU A 105 15.13 60.43 41.81
C LEU A 105 15.12 58.89 41.86
N GLU A 106 14.51 58.29 42.88
CA GLU A 106 14.39 56.84 43.01
C GLU A 106 13.59 56.21 41.87
N ASP A 107 12.43 56.78 41.55
CA ASP A 107 11.59 56.32 40.44
C ASP A 107 12.33 56.44 39.11
N MET A 108 13.10 57.51 38.95
CA MET A 108 13.89 57.76 37.76
C MET A 108 15.01 56.73 37.59
N LEU A 109 15.67 56.34 38.68
CA LEU A 109 16.68 55.28 38.67
C LEU A 109 16.06 53.91 38.37
N ARG A 110 14.89 53.61 38.93
CA ARG A 110 14.14 52.38 38.64
C ARG A 110 13.77 52.32 37.15
N LEU A 111 13.21 53.40 36.61
CA LEU A 111 12.86 53.51 35.20
C LEU A 111 14.09 53.35 34.30
N TYR A 112 15.22 53.98 34.65
CA TYR A 112 16.47 53.80 33.91
C TYR A 112 16.92 52.33 33.89
N THR A 113 16.91 51.65 35.04
CA THR A 113 17.30 50.23 35.09
C THR A 113 16.35 49.34 34.30
N GLN A 114 15.05 49.64 34.31
CA GLN A 114 14.03 48.93 33.54
C GLN A 114 14.27 49.12 32.03
N VAL A 115 14.38 50.36 31.55
CA VAL A 115 14.61 50.66 30.13
C VAL A 115 15.91 50.02 29.64
N VAL A 116 16.98 50.07 30.43
CA VAL A 116 18.25 49.42 30.06
C VAL A 116 18.11 47.89 29.97
N ALA A 117 17.31 47.28 30.84
CA ALA A 117 17.03 45.85 30.77
C ALA A 117 16.19 45.50 29.54
N GLU A 118 15.13 46.26 29.26
CA GLU A 118 14.26 46.11 28.09
C GLU A 118 15.05 46.26 26.78
N VAL A 119 15.93 47.27 26.66
CA VAL A 119 16.79 47.45 25.48
C VAL A 119 17.69 46.24 25.24
N ARG A 120 18.25 45.65 26.29
CA ARG A 120 19.09 44.43 26.17
C ARG A 120 18.28 43.21 25.78
N ALA A 121 17.08 43.05 26.35
CA ALA A 121 16.17 41.97 26.01
C ALA A 121 15.72 42.07 24.54
N LEU A 122 15.31 43.26 24.07
CA LEU A 122 14.93 43.50 22.68
C LEU A 122 16.09 43.26 21.70
N ASP A 123 17.33 43.62 22.06
CA ASP A 123 18.50 43.32 21.22
C ASP A 123 18.77 41.80 21.14
N ALA A 124 18.60 41.08 22.26
CA ALA A 124 18.72 39.62 22.28
C ALA A 124 17.62 38.95 21.44
N GLU A 125 16.37 39.40 21.56
CA GLU A 125 15.24 38.93 20.75
C GLU A 125 15.45 39.20 19.27
N LYS A 126 15.89 40.40 18.90
CA LYS A 126 16.22 40.74 17.51
C LYS A 126 17.27 39.79 16.96
N LYS A 127 18.34 39.52 17.71
CA LYS A 127 19.36 38.55 17.31
C LYS A 127 18.76 37.16 17.15
N ALA A 128 17.98 36.70 18.12
CA ALA A 128 17.33 35.39 18.08
C ALA A 128 16.43 35.23 16.84
N LEU A 129 15.63 36.24 16.50
CA LEU A 129 14.78 36.25 15.30
C LEU A 129 15.61 36.16 14.02
N VAL A 130 16.71 36.90 13.94
CA VAL A 130 17.62 36.85 12.80
C VAL A 130 18.25 35.46 12.67
N TYR A 131 18.72 34.86 13.77
CA TYR A 131 19.28 33.51 13.76
C TYR A 131 18.26 32.45 13.39
N ASP A 132 17.04 32.52 13.93
CA ASP A 132 15.96 31.61 13.60
C ASP A 132 15.57 31.73 12.12
N ASN A 133 15.47 32.95 11.59
CA ASN A 133 15.15 33.18 10.18
C ASN A 133 16.25 32.63 9.25
N TYR A 134 17.52 32.94 9.51
CA TYR A 134 18.63 32.42 8.72
C TYR A 134 18.73 30.89 8.83
N SER A 135 18.53 30.33 10.03
CA SER A 135 18.54 28.88 10.22
C SER A 135 17.42 28.20 9.44
N LYS A 136 16.22 28.78 9.41
CA LYS A 136 15.08 28.31 8.61
C LYS A 136 15.36 28.39 7.10
N LEU A 137 15.94 29.50 6.63
CA LEU A 137 16.33 29.65 5.23
C LEU A 137 17.37 28.61 4.82
N ILE A 138 18.41 28.42 5.63
CA ILE A 138 19.44 27.41 5.40
C ILE A 138 18.81 26.02 5.35
N ALA A 139 17.97 25.66 6.32
CA ALA A 139 17.27 24.38 6.35
C ALA A 139 16.36 24.16 5.11
N ALA A 140 15.67 25.22 4.65
CA ALA A 140 14.88 25.16 3.42
C ALA A 140 15.76 24.94 2.19
N THR A 141 16.89 25.66 2.07
CA THR A 141 17.82 25.46 0.95
C THR A 141 18.45 24.07 0.95
N GLU A 142 18.76 23.50 2.11
CA GLU A 142 19.27 22.14 2.23
C GLU A 142 18.21 21.10 1.87
N THR A 143 16.95 21.35 2.24
CA THR A 143 15.82 20.51 1.83
C THR A 143 15.65 20.51 0.31
N ILE A 144 15.73 21.68 -0.34
CA ILE A 144 15.71 21.79 -1.80
C ILE A 144 16.88 21.02 -2.43
N ARG A 145 18.09 21.14 -1.86
CA ARG A 145 19.27 20.39 -2.31
C ARG A 145 19.04 18.88 -2.24
N LYS A 146 18.53 18.37 -1.11
CA LYS A 146 18.19 16.96 -0.94
C LYS A 146 17.10 16.49 -1.89
N MET A 147 16.04 17.28 -2.08
CA MET A 147 14.99 16.97 -3.05
C MET A 147 15.54 16.87 -4.47
N ARG A 148 16.43 17.80 -4.87
CA ARG A 148 17.09 17.76 -6.17
C ARG A 148 18.01 16.54 -6.32
N ALA A 149 18.83 16.26 -5.31
CA ALA A 149 19.71 15.10 -5.29
C ALA A 149 18.95 13.76 -5.28
N ASN A 150 17.70 13.73 -4.81
CA ASN A 150 16.81 12.58 -4.87
C ASN A 150 15.99 12.53 -6.17
N MET A 151 15.85 13.64 -6.90
CA MET A 151 15.23 13.68 -8.23
C MET A 151 16.21 13.44 -9.38
N ASP A 152 17.47 13.87 -9.27
CA ASP A 152 18.52 13.52 -10.24
C ASP A 152 18.70 11.99 -10.43
N PRO A 153 18.52 11.11 -9.40
CA PRO A 153 18.51 9.66 -9.57
C PRO A 153 17.18 9.10 -10.12
N LEU A 154 16.22 9.90 -10.57
CA LEU A 154 15.15 9.38 -11.44
C LEU A 154 15.67 9.00 -12.84
N ASN A 155 16.90 9.39 -13.19
CA ASN A 155 17.53 8.95 -14.44
C ASN A 155 18.00 7.47 -14.44
N PRO A 156 18.59 6.88 -13.37
CA PRO A 156 18.98 5.46 -13.38
C PRO A 156 17.81 4.47 -13.39
N MET A 157 16.67 4.74 -12.72
CA MET A 157 15.50 3.84 -12.80
C MET A 157 14.74 3.99 -14.12
N ALA A 158 14.69 5.18 -14.71
CA ALA A 158 14.20 5.36 -16.08
C ALA A 158 15.16 4.71 -17.10
N SER A 159 16.47 4.80 -16.88
CA SER A 159 17.51 4.19 -17.73
C SER A 159 17.56 2.66 -17.65
N THR A 160 16.94 2.01 -16.66
CA THR A 160 16.80 0.54 -16.62
C THR A 160 15.52 0.04 -17.27
N LEU A 161 14.50 0.91 -17.43
CA LEU A 161 13.23 0.54 -18.05
C LEU A 161 13.39 0.32 -19.56
N ASP A 162 14.07 1.23 -20.27
CA ASP A 162 14.26 1.11 -21.72
C ASP A 162 15.02 -0.18 -22.12
N PRO A 163 16.14 -0.55 -21.46
CA PRO A 163 16.80 -1.84 -21.70
C PRO A 163 15.93 -3.04 -21.31
N ALA A 164 15.17 -2.96 -20.23
CA ALA A 164 14.28 -4.05 -19.81
C ALA A 164 13.17 -4.29 -20.82
N ILE A 165 12.55 -3.22 -21.35
CA ILE A 165 11.54 -3.29 -22.41
C ILE A 165 12.17 -3.87 -23.68
N ALA A 166 13.38 -3.44 -24.05
CA ALA A 166 14.10 -4.00 -25.19
C ALA A 166 14.40 -5.50 -25.03
N GLN A 167 14.77 -5.94 -23.83
CA GLN A 167 14.98 -7.36 -23.52
C GLN A 167 13.69 -8.17 -23.59
N ILE A 168 12.59 -7.64 -23.05
CA ILE A 168 11.28 -8.31 -23.14
C ILE A 168 10.86 -8.45 -24.60
N TYR A 169 11.04 -7.40 -25.42
CA TYR A 169 10.69 -7.45 -26.84
C TYR A 169 11.55 -8.46 -27.61
N SER A 170 12.85 -8.54 -27.32
CA SER A 170 13.74 -9.51 -27.98
C SER A 170 13.41 -10.95 -27.57
N GLN A 171 13.15 -11.19 -26.28
CA GLN A 171 12.73 -12.50 -25.78
C GLN A 171 11.37 -12.92 -26.36
N ALA A 172 10.38 -12.03 -26.34
CA ALA A 172 9.06 -12.29 -26.91
C ALA A 172 9.13 -12.58 -28.42
N SER A 173 9.97 -11.83 -29.16
CA SER A 173 10.20 -12.06 -30.58
C SER A 173 10.86 -13.42 -30.83
N SER A 174 11.86 -13.80 -30.02
CA SER A 174 12.51 -15.10 -30.10
C SER A 174 11.55 -16.25 -29.81
N ILE A 175 10.70 -16.13 -28.79
CA ILE A 175 9.67 -17.13 -28.47
C ILE A 175 8.69 -17.27 -29.63
N ARG A 176 8.23 -16.14 -30.19
CA ARG A 176 7.31 -16.14 -31.34
C ARG A 176 7.93 -16.82 -32.56
N GLU A 177 9.21 -16.60 -32.83
CA GLU A 177 9.90 -17.23 -33.95
C GLU A 177 10.06 -18.74 -33.74
N LYS A 178 10.48 -19.17 -32.55
CA LYS A 178 10.54 -20.59 -32.19
C LYS A 178 9.18 -21.27 -32.25
N LEU A 179 8.12 -20.57 -31.85
CA LEU A 179 6.75 -21.07 -31.96
C LEU A 179 6.31 -21.18 -33.42
N ARG A 180 6.65 -20.22 -34.27
CA ARG A 180 6.40 -20.26 -35.72
C ARG A 180 7.15 -21.42 -36.40
N GLU A 181 8.37 -21.71 -35.97
CA GLU A 181 9.16 -22.82 -36.51
C GLU A 181 8.62 -24.19 -36.06
N SER A 182 8.17 -24.31 -34.81
CA SER A 182 7.62 -25.55 -34.27
C SER A 182 6.16 -25.82 -34.66
N VAL A 183 5.36 -24.77 -34.87
CA VAL A 183 3.96 -24.86 -35.29
C VAL A 183 3.86 -24.46 -36.76
N PRO A 184 3.75 -25.42 -37.69
CA PRO A 184 3.51 -25.11 -39.10
C PRO A 184 2.21 -24.32 -39.23
N ALA A 185 2.15 -23.44 -40.22
CA ALA A 185 0.99 -22.58 -40.45
C ALA A 185 -0.30 -23.43 -40.48
N PRO A 186 -1.39 -22.97 -39.84
CA PRO A 186 -2.64 -23.73 -39.76
C PRO A 186 -3.23 -24.05 -41.14
N ASP A 187 -2.96 -23.22 -42.13
CA ASP A 187 -3.41 -23.40 -43.52
C ASP A 187 -2.49 -24.31 -44.34
N SER A 188 -1.33 -24.71 -43.81
CA SER A 188 -0.47 -25.69 -44.49
C SER A 188 -1.11 -27.09 -44.45
N GLU A 189 -0.84 -27.91 -45.47
CA GLU A 189 -1.31 -29.29 -45.47
C GLU A 189 -0.79 -30.10 -44.27
N GLU A 190 0.42 -29.81 -43.81
CA GLU A 190 1.03 -30.45 -42.64
C GLU A 190 0.35 -30.02 -41.33
N GLY A 191 -0.06 -28.75 -41.22
CA GLY A 191 -0.85 -28.23 -40.10
C GLY A 191 -2.20 -28.93 -39.99
N ARG A 192 -2.94 -29.01 -41.11
CA ARG A 192 -4.25 -29.71 -41.16
C ARG A 192 -4.14 -31.20 -40.83
N ARG A 193 -3.07 -31.88 -41.28
CA ARG A 193 -2.81 -33.29 -40.95
C ARG A 193 -2.54 -33.48 -39.46
N ARG A 194 -1.65 -32.67 -38.85
CA ARG A 194 -1.37 -32.72 -37.41
C ARG A 194 -2.60 -32.44 -36.56
N GLU A 195 -3.41 -31.46 -36.94
CA GLU A 195 -4.63 -31.14 -36.21
C GLU A 195 -5.67 -32.26 -36.30
N ALA A 196 -5.84 -32.85 -37.49
CA ALA A 196 -6.72 -34.01 -37.68
C ALA A 196 -6.25 -35.23 -36.87
N GLU A 197 -4.95 -35.49 -36.80
CA GLU A 197 -4.37 -36.55 -35.96
C GLU A 197 -4.62 -36.31 -34.47
N ARG A 198 -4.37 -35.09 -33.98
CA ARG A 198 -4.64 -34.73 -32.57
C ARG A 198 -6.13 -34.80 -32.25
N ARG A 199 -7.01 -34.47 -33.20
CA ARG A 199 -8.45 -34.64 -33.04
C ARG A 199 -8.82 -36.12 -32.93
N ARG A 200 -8.27 -36.97 -33.81
CA ARG A 200 -8.49 -38.42 -33.80
C ARG A 200 -7.98 -39.07 -32.50
N GLN A 201 -6.81 -38.66 -32.01
CA GLN A 201 -6.25 -39.14 -30.75
C GLN A 201 -7.16 -38.79 -29.57
N ARG A 202 -7.57 -37.53 -29.44
CA ARG A 202 -8.51 -37.10 -28.39
C ARG A 202 -9.83 -37.85 -28.45
N THR A 203 -10.40 -38.03 -29.64
CA THR A 203 -11.65 -38.81 -29.78
C THR A 203 -11.46 -40.28 -29.40
N ARG A 204 -10.29 -40.86 -29.69
CA ARG A 204 -9.96 -42.24 -29.33
C ARG A 204 -9.78 -42.40 -27.82
N GLU A 205 -9.08 -41.48 -27.17
CA GLU A 205 -8.91 -41.47 -25.71
C GLU A 205 -10.26 -41.35 -25.00
N LEU A 206 -11.12 -40.44 -25.45
CA LEU A 206 -12.49 -40.32 -24.94
C LEU A 206 -13.29 -41.62 -25.15
N ALA A 207 -13.17 -42.26 -26.31
CA ALA A 207 -13.83 -43.55 -26.56
C ALA A 207 -13.34 -44.65 -25.62
N VAL A 208 -12.03 -44.74 -25.39
CA VAL A 208 -11.46 -45.71 -24.43
C VAL A 208 -11.96 -45.44 -23.02
N GLU A 209 -12.00 -44.17 -22.59
CA GLU A 209 -12.49 -43.80 -21.27
C GLU A 209 -13.95 -44.18 -21.07
N VAL A 210 -14.80 -43.86 -22.05
CA VAL A 210 -16.24 -44.16 -22.04
C VAL A 210 -16.48 -45.66 -22.03
N LEU A 211 -15.78 -46.44 -22.85
CA LEU A 211 -15.90 -47.91 -22.88
C LEU A 211 -15.45 -48.56 -21.56
N ALA A 212 -14.54 -47.94 -20.81
CA ALA A 212 -14.11 -48.43 -19.50
C ALA A 212 -15.09 -48.09 -18.37
N THR A 213 -16.05 -47.18 -18.58
CA THR A 213 -16.96 -46.73 -17.51
C THR A 213 -17.88 -47.82 -16.96
N PRO A 214 -18.49 -48.76 -17.73
CA PRO A 214 -19.37 -49.77 -17.15
C PRO A 214 -18.69 -50.70 -16.13
N GLN A 215 -17.40 -51.01 -16.32
CA GLN A 215 -16.62 -51.78 -15.35
C GLN A 215 -16.44 -50.98 -14.04
N LYS A 216 -16.08 -49.70 -14.13
CA LYS A 216 -15.96 -48.81 -12.95
C LYS A 216 -17.30 -48.68 -12.20
N LEU A 217 -18.42 -48.64 -12.92
CA LEU A 217 -19.75 -48.60 -12.32
C LEU A 217 -20.07 -49.88 -11.55
N ARG A 218 -19.69 -51.06 -12.07
CA ARG A 218 -19.87 -52.34 -11.37
C ARG A 218 -19.14 -52.37 -10.04
N ASP A 219 -17.92 -51.83 -9.98
CA ASP A 219 -17.14 -51.80 -8.75
C ASP A 219 -17.71 -50.79 -7.73
N LEU A 220 -18.16 -49.62 -8.18
CA LEU A 220 -18.84 -48.65 -7.31
C LEU A 220 -20.16 -49.18 -6.72
N VAL A 221 -20.90 -50.00 -7.48
CA VAL A 221 -22.12 -50.63 -6.99
C VAL A 221 -21.81 -51.74 -5.98
N LYS A 222 -20.73 -52.52 -6.16
CA LYS A 222 -20.26 -53.48 -5.15
C LYS A 222 -19.85 -52.80 -3.84
N GLU A 223 -19.30 -51.60 -3.92
CA GLU A 223 -18.96 -50.77 -2.75
C GLU A 223 -20.19 -50.11 -2.08
N GLY A 224 -21.40 -50.29 -2.62
CA GLY A 224 -22.64 -49.71 -2.08
C GLY A 224 -22.90 -48.24 -2.49
N LYS A 225 -22.05 -47.64 -3.32
CA LYS A 225 -22.13 -46.23 -3.75
C LYS A 225 -22.98 -46.05 -5.02
N MET A 226 -24.24 -46.52 -4.97
CA MET A 226 -25.11 -46.55 -6.15
C MET A 226 -25.45 -45.16 -6.73
N GLN A 227 -25.61 -44.14 -5.88
CA GLN A 227 -25.94 -42.78 -6.33
C GLN A 227 -24.76 -42.11 -7.07
N GLU A 228 -23.53 -42.34 -6.60
CA GLU A 228 -22.33 -41.83 -7.25
C GLU A 228 -22.10 -42.49 -8.60
N ALA A 229 -22.32 -43.80 -8.69
CA ALA A 229 -22.27 -44.54 -9.94
C ALA A 229 -23.29 -44.01 -10.97
N LYS A 230 -24.54 -43.75 -10.57
CA LYS A 230 -25.55 -43.16 -11.47
C LYS A 230 -25.10 -41.81 -12.02
N ARG A 231 -24.60 -40.91 -11.15
CA ARG A 231 -24.10 -39.59 -11.55
C ARG A 231 -22.93 -39.69 -12.53
N GLN A 232 -22.01 -40.63 -12.31
CA GLN A 232 -20.87 -40.84 -13.21
C GLN A 232 -21.28 -41.45 -14.57
N TRP A 233 -22.41 -42.15 -14.63
CA TRP A 233 -22.91 -42.76 -15.88
C TRP A 233 -23.68 -41.78 -16.78
N GLU A 234 -24.27 -40.70 -16.24
CA GLU A 234 -25.12 -39.78 -17.01
C GLU A 234 -24.41 -39.17 -18.25
N MET A 235 -23.19 -38.67 -18.06
CA MET A 235 -22.45 -37.99 -19.13
C MET A 235 -21.90 -38.98 -20.19
N PRO A 236 -21.22 -40.09 -19.82
CA PRO A 236 -20.83 -41.12 -20.77
C PRO A 236 -22.01 -41.72 -21.53
N LYS A 237 -23.14 -41.96 -20.86
CA LYS A 237 -24.37 -42.47 -21.50
C LYS A 237 -24.91 -41.50 -22.55
N ARG A 238 -24.99 -40.20 -22.24
CA ARG A 238 -25.41 -39.18 -23.21
C ARG A 238 -24.50 -39.13 -24.43
N LEU A 239 -23.18 -39.26 -24.21
CA LEU A 239 -22.21 -39.28 -25.30
C LEU A 239 -22.38 -40.51 -26.20
N LEU A 240 -22.58 -41.70 -25.61
CA LEU A 240 -22.84 -42.94 -26.36
C LEU A 240 -24.15 -42.88 -27.15
N VAL A 241 -25.22 -42.30 -26.58
CA VAL A 241 -26.49 -42.08 -27.30
C VAL A 241 -26.28 -41.14 -28.48
N ALA A 242 -25.56 -40.03 -28.29
CA ALA A 242 -25.22 -39.12 -29.38
C ALA A 242 -24.36 -39.80 -30.46
N TRP A 243 -23.43 -40.68 -30.09
CA TRP A 243 -22.64 -41.46 -31.05
C TRP A 243 -23.50 -42.42 -31.85
N LYS A 244 -24.45 -43.10 -31.20
CA LYS A 244 -25.42 -43.97 -31.86
C LYS A 244 -26.29 -43.19 -32.87
N GLU A 245 -26.81 -42.02 -32.48
CA GLU A 245 -27.61 -41.15 -33.36
C GLU A 245 -26.80 -40.65 -34.56
N MET A 246 -25.50 -40.39 -34.38
CA MET A 246 -24.59 -40.02 -35.46
C MET A 246 -24.11 -41.22 -36.31
N GLY A 247 -24.58 -42.45 -36.02
CA GLY A 247 -24.19 -43.67 -36.74
C GLY A 247 -22.73 -44.12 -36.47
N VAL A 248 -22.14 -43.66 -35.36
CA VAL A 248 -20.76 -43.99 -34.96
C VAL A 248 -20.79 -45.18 -34.01
N GLY A 249 -20.16 -46.29 -34.39
CA GLY A 249 -19.89 -47.43 -33.48
C GLY A 249 -20.95 -48.54 -33.41
N GLY A 250 -21.86 -48.64 -34.39
CA GLY A 250 -22.70 -49.82 -34.63
C GLY A 250 -23.40 -50.41 -33.39
N ASP A 251 -23.50 -51.73 -33.35
CA ASP A 251 -24.17 -52.46 -32.26
C ASP A 251 -23.34 -52.47 -30.96
N GLU A 252 -22.03 -52.23 -31.04
CA GLU A 252 -21.12 -52.21 -29.88
C GLU A 252 -21.44 -51.06 -28.91
N VAL A 253 -21.79 -49.89 -29.45
CA VAL A 253 -22.21 -48.74 -28.63
C VAL A 253 -23.51 -49.05 -27.87
N GLN A 254 -24.42 -49.79 -28.49
CA GLN A 254 -25.68 -50.20 -27.85
C GLN A 254 -25.42 -51.22 -26.72
N GLN A 255 -24.53 -52.19 -26.95
CA GLN A 255 -24.13 -53.16 -25.92
C GLN A 255 -23.54 -52.47 -24.69
N VAL A 256 -22.70 -51.45 -24.88
CA VAL A 256 -22.09 -50.69 -23.76
C VAL A 256 -23.13 -49.90 -22.97
N ILE A 257 -24.14 -49.34 -23.65
CA ILE A 257 -25.27 -48.67 -22.99
C ILE A 257 -26.06 -49.67 -22.15
N ASP A 258 -26.38 -50.82 -22.71
CA ASP A 258 -27.16 -51.86 -22.06
C ASP A 258 -26.39 -52.48 -20.89
N GLU A 259 -25.08 -52.69 -21.02
CA GLU A 259 -24.20 -53.13 -19.95
C GLU A 259 -24.15 -52.14 -18.79
N GLY A 260 -23.99 -50.84 -19.08
CA GLY A 260 -23.97 -49.80 -18.06
C GLY A 260 -25.31 -49.65 -17.34
N ASP A 261 -26.43 -49.79 -18.05
CA ASP A 261 -27.77 -49.76 -17.46
C ASP A 261 -28.08 -51.03 -16.65
N ALA A 262 -27.56 -52.19 -17.07
CA ALA A 262 -27.71 -53.45 -16.34
C ALA A 262 -27.06 -53.42 -14.95
N VAL A 263 -26.01 -52.61 -14.76
CA VAL A 263 -25.37 -52.42 -13.43
C VAL A 263 -26.36 -51.88 -12.39
N PHE A 264 -27.39 -51.14 -12.81
CA PHE A 264 -28.38 -50.54 -11.92
C PHE A 264 -29.71 -51.30 -11.86
N LYS A 265 -29.87 -52.36 -12.66
CA LYS A 265 -31.04 -53.23 -12.58
C LYS A 265 -30.86 -54.17 -11.38
N PRO A 266 -31.89 -54.35 -10.52
CA PRO A 266 -31.81 -55.36 -9.47
C PRO A 266 -31.65 -56.74 -10.12
N VAL A 267 -30.68 -57.53 -9.65
CA VAL A 267 -30.57 -58.95 -9.98
C VAL A 267 -31.87 -59.62 -9.56
N PRO A 268 -32.57 -60.38 -10.44
CA PRO A 268 -33.74 -61.14 -10.02
C PRO A 268 -33.34 -62.12 -8.92
N ASP A 269 -34.02 -62.07 -7.79
CA ASP A 269 -33.85 -62.99 -6.67
C ASP A 269 -33.86 -64.44 -7.17
N LEU A 270 -32.72 -65.13 -7.01
CA LEU A 270 -32.70 -66.59 -7.00
C LEU A 270 -33.55 -67.03 -5.79
N PRO A 271 -34.54 -67.93 -5.96
CA PRO A 271 -35.44 -68.30 -4.88
C PRO A 271 -34.65 -68.90 -3.71
N GLN A 272 -34.74 -68.23 -2.55
CA GLN A 272 -34.25 -68.75 -1.28
C GLN A 272 -34.88 -70.12 -1.03
N ARG A 273 -34.06 -71.17 -0.97
CA ARG A 273 -34.48 -72.46 -0.41
C ARG A 273 -34.86 -72.22 1.05
N THR A 274 -36.14 -72.12 1.32
CA THR A 274 -36.67 -72.18 2.67
C THR A 274 -36.33 -73.56 3.24
N SER A 275 -35.50 -73.54 4.28
CA SER A 275 -35.36 -74.61 5.26
C SER A 275 -36.73 -75.11 5.70
N ARG A 276 -36.96 -76.41 5.56
CA ARG A 276 -38.10 -77.14 6.12
C ARG A 276 -37.51 -78.03 7.22
N ASP A 277 -37.60 -77.55 8.46
CA ASP A 277 -37.42 -78.38 9.65
C ASP A 277 -38.67 -79.23 9.89
N ASP A 278 -38.48 -80.29 10.69
CA ASP A 278 -39.42 -81.25 11.29
C ASP A 278 -39.71 -82.56 10.53
N GLN A 279 -38.84 -83.55 10.71
CA GLN A 279 -39.08 -84.70 11.63
C GLN A 279 -37.81 -85.54 11.86
#